data_AF-A0A960U1P8-F1
#
_entry.id   AF-A0A960U1P8-F1
#
_cell.length_a   1.000
_cell.length_b   1.000
_cell.length_c   1.000
_cell.angle_alpha   90.00
_cell.angle_beta   90.00
_cell.angle_gamma   90.00
#
_symmetry.space_group_name_H-M   'P 1'
#
loop_
_entity.id
_entity.type
_entity.pdbx_description
1 polymer ?
#
loop_
_entity_poly.entity_id
_entity_poly.type
_entity_poly.pdbx_seq_one_letter_code
_entity_poly.pdbx_strand_id
1 'polypeptide(L)'
;METNNAAPKFLGESLTFDDVLLVPAFSEVLPREVDISSQFTRGLRLNVPISSAAMDTVTDKSLAIAIARQGGIGIIHKNMTIDEQADQVRAVKRSEAGMIIDPVTLHPDATVRHALDLMRHYSIGGIPITDKRNKLVGILTNRDLRFETDHTRLVRELMTRRH
;
A
#
# COMPACT_ATOMS: atom_id res chain seq x y z
N MET A 1 -38.48 -33.51 39.40
CA MET A 1 -37.46 -32.49 39.71
C MET A 1 -36.12 -33.14 39.39
N GLU A 2 -35.69 -33.05 38.13
CA GLU A 2 -34.39 -33.63 37.72
C GLU A 2 -33.31 -32.59 38.01
N THR A 3 -32.44 -32.92 38.97
CA THR A 3 -31.23 -32.15 39.28
C THR A 3 -30.19 -32.48 38.20
N ASN A 4 -30.07 -31.57 37.22
CA ASN A 4 -29.07 -31.70 36.17
C ASN A 4 -27.68 -31.42 36.75
N ASN A 5 -27.03 -32.48 37.25
CA ASN A 5 -25.70 -32.49 37.83
C ASN A 5 -24.63 -32.54 36.72
N ALA A 6 -24.58 -31.52 35.87
CA ALA A 6 -23.54 -31.38 34.87
C ALA A 6 -22.41 -30.53 35.44
N ALA A 7 -21.23 -31.14 35.66
CA ALA A 7 -20.01 -30.41 35.96
C ALA A 7 -19.75 -29.33 34.89
N PRO A 8 -19.26 -28.13 35.26
CA PRO A 8 -19.05 -27.05 34.30
C PRO A 8 -18.08 -27.50 33.19
N LYS A 9 -18.50 -27.32 31.94
CA LYS A 9 -17.76 -27.75 30.73
C LYS A 9 -16.43 -27.00 30.51
N PHE A 10 -16.24 -25.88 31.20
CA PHE A 10 -15.01 -25.07 31.18
C PHE A 10 -14.48 -24.93 32.60
N LEU A 11 -13.20 -25.24 32.79
CA LEU A 11 -12.45 -25.00 34.01
C LEU A 11 -11.76 -23.64 33.90
N GLY A 12 -12.24 -22.64 34.64
CA GLY A 12 -11.60 -21.32 34.74
C GLY A 12 -12.58 -20.15 34.67
N GLU A 13 -12.14 -19.01 35.19
CA GLU A 13 -12.80 -17.72 35.07
C GLU A 13 -12.40 -17.07 33.74
N SER A 14 -13.35 -16.37 33.09
CA SER A 14 -13.11 -15.66 31.83
C SER A 14 -13.19 -14.17 32.07
N LEU A 15 -12.17 -13.43 31.65
CA LEU A 15 -12.08 -11.98 31.82
C LEU A 15 -12.05 -11.28 30.45
N THR A 16 -12.68 -10.12 30.36
CA THR A 16 -12.59 -9.16 29.24
C THR A 16 -11.74 -7.96 29.63
N PHE A 17 -11.55 -7.01 28.70
CA PHE A 17 -10.75 -5.80 28.94
C PHE A 17 -11.29 -4.95 30.10
N ASP A 18 -12.61 -4.85 30.23
CA ASP A 18 -13.26 -4.02 31.26
C ASP A 18 -13.22 -4.66 32.66
N ASP A 19 -12.85 -5.94 32.78
CA ASP A 19 -12.79 -6.64 34.07
C ASP A 19 -11.47 -6.37 34.83
N VAL A 20 -10.47 -5.77 34.17
CA VAL A 20 -9.12 -5.62 34.73
C VAL A 20 -8.54 -4.23 34.50
N LEU A 21 -7.61 -3.84 35.39
CA LEU A 21 -6.84 -2.60 35.27
C LEU A 21 -5.35 -2.91 35.40
N LEU A 22 -4.52 -2.11 34.74
CA LEU A 22 -3.08 -2.15 34.93
C LEU A 22 -2.73 -1.45 36.25
N VAL A 23 -1.98 -2.14 37.12
CA VAL A 23 -1.46 -1.56 38.36
C VAL A 23 -0.23 -0.71 38.01
N PRO A 24 -0.21 0.60 38.33
CA PRO A 24 0.95 1.44 38.08
C PRO A 24 2.18 0.96 38.86
N ALA A 25 3.35 1.10 38.26
CA ALA A 25 4.64 0.81 38.87
C ALA A 25 5.62 1.97 38.62
N PHE A 26 6.68 2.03 39.43
CA PHE A 26 7.75 3.01 39.22
C PHE A 26 8.44 2.81 37.86
N SER A 27 8.72 3.91 37.15
CA SER A 27 9.41 3.91 35.86
C SER A 27 10.36 5.09 35.79
N GLU A 28 11.59 4.84 35.35
CA GLU A 28 12.57 5.87 35.00
C GLU A 28 12.51 6.25 33.50
N VAL A 29 11.79 5.47 32.70
CA VAL A 29 11.64 5.67 31.26
C VAL A 29 10.53 6.68 31.00
N LEU A 30 10.82 7.70 30.18
CA LEU A 30 9.81 8.65 29.74
C LEU A 30 8.94 8.05 28.63
N PRO A 31 7.64 8.37 28.54
CA PRO A 31 6.74 7.80 27.53
C PRO A 31 7.23 7.91 26.07
N ARG A 32 7.96 8.98 25.72
CA ARG A 32 8.51 9.20 24.38
C ARG A 32 9.73 8.33 24.04
N GLU A 33 10.32 7.68 25.04
CA GLU A 33 11.53 6.85 24.93
C GLU A 33 11.18 5.35 24.89
N VAL A 34 9.90 5.01 25.01
CA VAL A 34 9.41 3.62 24.95
C VAL A 34 9.44 3.13 23.51
N ASP A 35 10.08 1.98 23.28
CA ASP A 35 9.98 1.24 22.03
C ASP A 35 8.65 0.48 21.98
N ILE A 36 7.77 0.88 21.07
CA ILE A 36 6.46 0.25 20.84
C ILE A 36 6.50 -0.79 19.71
N SER A 37 7.66 -1.04 19.10
CA SER A 37 7.77 -1.98 18.00
C SER A 37 7.49 -3.42 18.46
N SER A 38 6.82 -4.19 17.59
CA SER A 38 6.32 -5.51 17.93
C SER A 38 6.43 -6.49 16.76
N GLN A 39 6.47 -7.78 17.08
CA GLN A 39 6.59 -8.85 16.11
C GLN A 39 5.19 -9.21 15.59
N PHE A 40 4.93 -9.00 14.30
CA PHE A 40 3.65 -9.38 13.68
C PHE A 40 3.66 -10.82 13.18
N THR A 41 4.76 -11.23 12.55
CA THR A 41 5.02 -12.63 12.17
C THR A 41 6.45 -13.01 12.49
N ARG A 42 6.82 -14.29 12.37
CA ARG A 42 8.20 -14.75 12.59
C ARG A 42 9.28 -13.96 11.82
N GLY A 43 8.93 -13.41 10.66
CA GLY A 43 9.86 -12.66 9.79
C GLY A 43 9.53 -11.18 9.62
N LEU A 44 8.50 -10.65 10.31
CA LEU A 44 8.08 -9.25 10.15
C LEU A 44 7.89 -8.57 11.50
N ARG A 45 8.70 -7.53 11.75
CA ARG A 45 8.56 -6.59 12.87
C ARG A 45 7.90 -5.31 12.37
N LEU A 46 6.95 -4.79 13.14
CA LEU A 46 6.29 -3.50 12.91
C LEU A 46 6.86 -2.46 13.85
N ASN A 47 6.98 -1.22 13.39
CA ASN A 47 7.40 -0.10 14.24
C ASN A 47 6.28 0.31 15.20
N VAL A 48 5.01 0.10 14.80
CA VAL A 48 3.82 0.37 15.59
C VAL A 48 2.95 -0.90 15.61
N PRO A 49 2.46 -1.36 16.77
CA PRO A 49 1.77 -2.65 16.91
C PRO A 49 0.29 -2.55 16.49
N ILE A 50 0.03 -1.94 15.34
CA ILE A 50 -1.31 -1.71 14.80
C ILE A 50 -1.44 -2.41 13.45
N SER A 51 -2.49 -3.22 13.32
CA SER A 51 -2.91 -3.86 12.07
C SER A 51 -4.36 -3.48 11.77
N SER A 52 -4.67 -3.13 10.53
CA SER A 52 -6.08 -2.97 10.13
C SER A 52 -6.76 -4.30 9.85
N ALA A 53 -8.08 -4.31 10.03
CA ALA A 53 -8.92 -5.47 9.75
C ALA A 53 -9.09 -5.68 8.24
N ALA A 54 -9.08 -6.95 7.81
CA ALA A 54 -9.24 -7.35 6.41
C ALA A 54 -10.72 -7.32 5.95
N MET A 55 -11.36 -6.16 6.08
CA MET A 55 -12.77 -5.93 5.76
C MET A 55 -12.91 -4.91 4.63
N ASP A 56 -13.92 -5.09 3.78
CA ASP A 56 -14.18 -4.25 2.61
C ASP A 56 -14.51 -2.79 2.97
N THR A 57 -15.15 -2.58 4.11
CA THR A 57 -15.43 -1.26 4.67
C THR A 57 -14.27 -0.64 5.43
N VAL A 58 -13.16 -1.38 5.61
CA VAL A 58 -12.03 -0.93 6.43
C VAL A 58 -10.80 -0.73 5.58
N THR A 59 -10.28 -1.77 4.91
CA THR A 59 -8.92 -1.74 4.35
C THR A 59 -8.87 -1.97 2.85
N ASP A 60 -8.73 -0.87 2.11
CA ASP A 60 -8.29 -0.83 0.71
C ASP A 60 -6.81 -0.41 0.60
N LYS A 61 -6.31 -0.17 -0.62
CA LYS A 61 -4.96 0.37 -0.86
C LYS A 61 -4.70 1.68 -0.11
N SER A 62 -5.71 2.53 0.02
CA SER A 62 -5.57 3.87 0.58
C SER A 62 -5.23 3.79 2.06
N LEU A 63 -6.01 2.99 2.82
CA LEU A 63 -5.72 2.78 4.25
C LEU A 63 -4.43 1.97 4.44
N ALA A 64 -4.18 0.96 3.61
CA ALA A 64 -2.97 0.15 3.73
C ALA A 64 -1.69 0.99 3.56
N ILE A 65 -1.66 1.92 2.60
CA ILE A 65 -0.56 2.87 2.43
C ILE A 65 -0.43 3.79 3.66
N ALA A 66 -1.55 4.33 4.14
CA ALA A 66 -1.55 5.25 5.28
C ALA A 66 -1.02 4.59 6.57
N ILE A 67 -1.47 3.38 6.88
CA ILE A 67 -1.03 2.64 8.06
C ILE A 67 0.43 2.23 7.95
N ALA A 68 0.87 1.76 6.77
CA ALA A 68 2.27 1.42 6.54
C ALA A 68 3.20 2.63 6.77
N ARG A 69 2.79 3.82 6.34
CA ARG A 69 3.51 5.08 6.60
C ARG A 69 3.62 5.44 8.08
N GLN A 70 2.64 5.05 8.88
CA GLN A 70 2.68 5.21 10.35
C GLN A 70 3.44 4.09 11.05
N GLY A 71 4.01 3.12 10.31
CA GLY A 71 4.79 2.02 10.87
C GLY A 71 4.00 0.77 11.26
N GLY A 72 2.69 0.73 10.94
CA GLY A 72 1.82 -0.43 11.11
C GLY A 72 1.72 -1.29 9.85
N ILE A 73 0.69 -2.13 9.77
CA ILE A 73 0.37 -2.93 8.57
C ILE A 73 -1.12 -2.89 8.20
N GLY A 74 -1.40 -2.81 6.90
CA GLY A 74 -2.76 -2.96 6.37
C GLY A 74 -2.97 -4.32 5.72
N ILE A 75 -4.10 -4.97 6.01
CA ILE A 75 -4.50 -6.24 5.37
C ILE A 75 -5.64 -5.98 4.38
N ILE A 76 -5.37 -6.10 3.08
CA ILE A 76 -6.38 -5.92 2.03
C ILE A 76 -7.45 -7.02 2.13
N HIS A 77 -8.72 -6.62 2.13
CA HIS A 77 -9.84 -7.56 2.15
C HIS A 77 -9.90 -8.43 0.88
N LYS A 78 -10.69 -9.50 0.93
CA LYS A 78 -10.85 -10.48 -0.17
C LYS A 78 -12.19 -10.39 -0.91
N ASN A 79 -12.99 -9.36 -0.63
CA ASN A 79 -14.31 -9.15 -1.26
C ASN A 79 -14.17 -8.43 -2.61
N MET A 80 -13.36 -9.02 -3.50
CA MET A 80 -13.08 -8.55 -4.86
C MET A 80 -12.47 -9.71 -5.66
N THR A 81 -12.28 -9.53 -6.96
CA THR A 81 -11.58 -10.55 -7.78
C THR A 81 -10.10 -10.66 -7.40
N ILE A 82 -9.47 -11.77 -7.78
CA ILE A 82 -8.03 -12.00 -7.54
C ILE A 82 -7.19 -10.90 -8.20
N ASP A 83 -7.57 -10.50 -9.42
CA ASP A 83 -6.86 -9.48 -10.18
C ASP A 83 -6.96 -8.10 -9.52
N GLU A 84 -8.16 -7.72 -9.07
CA GLU A 84 -8.37 -6.46 -8.34
C GLU A 84 -7.57 -6.44 -7.03
N GLN A 85 -7.54 -7.55 -6.29
CA GLN A 85 -6.77 -7.63 -5.04
C GLN A 85 -5.28 -7.50 -5.32
N ALA A 86 -4.78 -8.14 -6.39
CA ALA A 86 -3.39 -8.02 -6.81
C ALA A 86 -3.04 -6.57 -7.17
N ASP A 87 -3.94 -5.84 -7.83
CA ASP A 87 -3.74 -4.43 -8.19
C ASP A 87 -3.71 -3.51 -6.96
N GLN A 88 -4.57 -3.76 -5.95
CA GLN A 88 -4.50 -3.06 -4.66
C GLN A 88 -3.13 -3.26 -4.00
N VAL A 89 -2.65 -4.51 -3.95
CA VAL A 89 -1.32 -4.83 -3.39
C VAL A 89 -0.20 -4.17 -4.20
N ARG A 90 -0.24 -4.23 -5.53
CA ARG A 90 0.73 -3.55 -6.41
C ARG A 90 0.79 -2.05 -6.13
N ALA A 91 -0.36 -1.40 -5.97
CA ALA A 91 -0.44 0.02 -5.65
C ALA A 91 0.25 0.34 -4.31
N VAL A 92 0.00 -0.46 -3.27
CA VAL A 92 0.67 -0.32 -1.96
C VAL A 92 2.18 -0.51 -2.07
N LYS A 93 2.63 -1.56 -2.76
CA LYS A 93 4.08 -1.84 -2.90
C LYS A 93 4.82 -0.78 -3.72
N ARG A 94 4.14 -0.08 -4.63
CA ARG A 94 4.72 0.98 -5.47
C ARG A 94 4.71 2.36 -4.81
N SER A 95 3.95 2.57 -3.72
CA SER A 95 3.76 3.92 -3.16
C SER A 95 5.03 4.58 -2.63
N GLU A 96 6.05 3.80 -2.22
CA GLU A 96 7.33 4.31 -1.70
C GLU A 96 8.53 3.48 -2.19
N ALA A 97 8.47 2.93 -3.40
CA ALA A 97 9.62 2.23 -3.97
C ALA A 97 10.73 3.24 -4.33
N GLY A 98 11.82 3.27 -3.54
CA GLY A 98 13.00 4.10 -3.82
C GLY A 98 13.72 3.75 -5.13
N MET A 99 13.53 2.54 -5.65
CA MET A 99 13.95 2.11 -6.99
C MET A 99 12.82 1.29 -7.63
N ILE A 100 12.39 1.67 -8.83
CA ILE A 100 11.32 1.00 -9.57
C ILE A 100 11.95 -0.09 -10.45
N ILE A 101 11.74 -1.36 -10.09
CA ILE A 101 12.36 -2.54 -10.75
C ILE A 101 11.69 -2.83 -12.12
N ASP A 102 10.43 -2.43 -12.29
CA ASP A 102 9.67 -2.62 -13.54
C ASP A 102 8.79 -1.38 -13.80
N PRO A 103 9.36 -0.32 -14.41
CA PRO A 103 8.62 0.90 -14.67
C PRO A 103 7.62 0.69 -15.80
N VAL A 104 6.46 1.35 -15.71
CA VAL A 104 5.55 1.45 -16.84
C VAL A 104 6.24 2.25 -17.94
N THR A 105 6.43 1.65 -19.12
CA THR A 105 7.06 2.30 -20.27
C THR A 105 6.07 2.51 -21.43
N LEU A 106 6.44 3.38 -22.36
CA LEU A 106 5.69 3.59 -23.61
C LEU A 106 6.60 3.53 -24.83
N HIS A 107 6.02 3.16 -25.98
CA HIS A 107 6.69 3.26 -27.28
C HIS A 107 6.65 4.70 -27.80
N PRO A 108 7.67 5.18 -28.56
CA PRO A 108 7.68 6.52 -29.16
C PRO A 108 6.47 6.84 -30.05
N ASP A 109 5.87 5.80 -30.64
CA ASP A 109 4.69 5.91 -31.52
C ASP A 109 3.35 5.82 -30.76
N ALA A 110 3.38 5.79 -29.42
CA ALA A 110 2.17 5.93 -28.62
C ALA A 110 1.62 7.36 -28.71
N THR A 111 0.32 7.52 -28.50
CA THR A 111 -0.33 8.84 -28.47
C THR A 111 -0.21 9.49 -27.10
N VAL A 112 -0.29 10.82 -27.06
CA VAL A 112 -0.37 11.60 -25.82
C VAL A 112 -1.56 11.16 -24.95
N ARG A 113 -2.70 10.84 -25.55
CA ARG A 113 -3.86 10.28 -24.84
C ARG A 113 -3.51 9.05 -24.02
N HIS A 114 -2.81 8.09 -24.63
CA HIS A 114 -2.39 6.86 -23.96
C HIS A 114 -1.44 7.15 -22.79
N ALA A 115 -0.52 8.10 -22.96
CA ALA A 115 0.34 8.54 -21.86
C ALA A 115 -0.45 9.14 -20.69
N LEU A 116 -1.42 10.02 -20.96
CA LEU A 116 -2.27 10.61 -19.93
C LEU A 116 -3.12 9.56 -19.19
N ASP A 117 -3.63 8.56 -19.90
CA ASP A 117 -4.39 7.46 -19.30
C ASP A 117 -3.52 6.64 -18.34
N LEU A 118 -2.29 6.29 -18.75
CA LEU A 118 -1.34 5.57 -17.88
C LEU A 118 -0.91 6.42 -16.67
N MET A 119 -0.61 7.70 -16.88
CA MET A 119 -0.25 8.62 -15.79
C MET A 119 -1.36 8.73 -14.75
N ARG A 120 -2.63 8.83 -15.18
CA ARG A 120 -3.78 8.82 -14.28
C ARG A 120 -3.96 7.48 -13.57
N HIS A 121 -3.95 6.39 -14.33
CA HIS A 121 -4.23 5.06 -13.81
C HIS A 121 -3.20 4.63 -12.75
N TYR A 122 -1.92 4.88 -13.01
CA TYR A 122 -0.83 4.52 -12.10
C TYR A 122 -0.39 5.67 -11.17
N SER A 123 -1.00 6.85 -11.27
CA SER A 123 -0.61 8.05 -10.50
C SER A 123 0.89 8.39 -10.62
N ILE A 124 1.44 8.26 -11.82
CA ILE A 124 2.86 8.51 -12.13
C ILE A 124 3.03 9.85 -12.87
N GLY A 125 4.04 10.63 -12.48
CA GLY A 125 4.32 11.94 -13.10
C GLY A 125 5.26 11.90 -14.30
N GLY A 126 5.87 10.74 -14.58
CA GLY A 126 6.79 10.55 -15.69
C GLY A 126 6.81 9.10 -16.18
N ILE A 127 6.93 8.92 -17.49
CA ILE A 127 6.94 7.63 -18.18
C ILE A 127 8.24 7.52 -19.00
N PRO A 128 9.10 6.53 -18.73
CA PRO A 128 10.23 6.22 -19.60
C PRO A 128 9.76 5.72 -20.97
N ILE A 129 10.39 6.21 -22.03
CA ILE A 129 10.05 5.84 -23.40
C ILE A 129 11.10 4.85 -23.92
N THR A 130 10.65 3.68 -24.36
CA THR A 130 11.52 2.58 -24.82
C THR A 130 11.22 2.18 -26.26
N ASP A 131 12.27 1.86 -27.03
CA ASP A 131 12.10 1.30 -28.38
C ASP A 131 11.67 -0.18 -28.36
N LYS A 132 11.50 -0.77 -29.55
CA LYS A 132 11.15 -2.20 -29.72
C LYS A 132 12.16 -3.19 -29.13
N ARG A 133 13.38 -2.73 -28.80
CA ARG A 133 14.45 -3.53 -28.18
C ARG A 133 14.54 -3.28 -26.67
N ASN A 134 13.53 -2.64 -26.07
CA ASN A 134 13.50 -2.21 -24.67
C ASN A 134 14.65 -1.25 -24.30
N LYS A 135 15.22 -0.53 -25.28
CA LYS A 135 16.23 0.49 -25.02
C LYS A 135 15.55 1.81 -24.68
N LEU A 136 15.97 2.45 -23.59
CA LEU A 136 15.52 3.78 -23.19
C LEU A 136 15.93 4.83 -24.25
N VAL A 137 14.95 5.51 -24.83
CA VAL A 137 15.15 6.56 -25.86
C VAL A 137 14.74 7.95 -25.38
N GLY A 138 13.98 8.04 -24.28
CA GLY A 138 13.58 9.33 -23.70
C GLY A 138 12.72 9.18 -22.46
N ILE A 139 12.21 10.32 -21.98
CA ILE A 139 11.24 10.39 -20.88
C ILE A 139 10.15 11.40 -21.24
N LEU A 140 8.91 11.11 -20.86
CA LEU A 140 7.78 12.01 -20.98
C LEU A 140 7.25 12.32 -19.57
N THR A 141 7.09 13.59 -19.24
CA THR A 141 6.64 14.04 -17.91
C THR A 141 5.37 14.88 -17.98
N ASN A 142 4.69 15.06 -16.84
CA ASN A 142 3.55 15.98 -16.72
C ASN A 142 3.88 17.42 -17.17
N ARG A 143 5.16 17.83 -17.08
CA ARG A 143 5.60 19.16 -17.53
C ARG A 143 5.57 19.27 -19.05
N ASP A 144 5.95 18.22 -19.76
CA ASP A 144 5.96 18.16 -21.23
C ASP A 144 4.54 18.19 -21.81
N LEU A 145 3.56 17.71 -21.04
CA LEU A 145 2.16 17.63 -21.44
C LEU A 145 1.28 18.80 -20.94
N ARG A 146 1.81 19.68 -20.08
CA ARG A 146 1.01 20.68 -19.35
C ARG A 146 0.20 21.63 -20.24
N PHE A 147 0.72 21.94 -21.42
CA PHE A 147 0.12 22.88 -22.36
C PHE A 147 -0.27 22.22 -23.69
N GLU A 148 -0.20 20.89 -23.76
CA GLU A 148 -0.58 20.16 -24.96
C GLU A 148 -2.09 20.00 -25.02
N THR A 149 -2.71 20.45 -26.11
CA THR A 149 -4.15 20.37 -26.33
C THR A 149 -4.51 19.29 -27.34
N ASP A 150 -3.57 18.87 -28.19
CA ASP A 150 -3.77 17.79 -29.14
C ASP A 150 -3.31 16.45 -28.57
N HIS A 151 -4.27 15.68 -28.08
CA HIS A 151 -4.04 14.36 -27.51
C HIS A 151 -3.79 13.26 -28.56
N THR A 152 -3.85 13.56 -29.87
CA THR A 152 -3.59 12.60 -30.95
C THR A 152 -2.12 12.54 -31.37
N ARG A 153 -1.33 13.55 -30.98
CA ARG A 153 0.11 13.63 -31.26
C ARG A 153 0.87 12.44 -30.68
N LEU A 154 2.00 12.13 -31.33
CA LEU A 154 2.87 11.05 -30.91
C LEU A 154 3.83 11.49 -29.81
N VAL A 155 4.10 10.58 -28.88
CA VAL A 155 4.99 10.81 -27.72
C VAL A 155 6.40 11.22 -28.16
N ARG A 156 6.91 10.69 -29.29
CA ARG A 156 8.23 11.04 -29.84
C ARG A 156 8.47 12.51 -30.15
N GLU A 157 7.39 13.28 -30.30
CA GLU A 157 7.42 14.71 -30.61
C GLU A 157 7.60 15.59 -29.37
N LEU A 158 7.20 15.08 -28.20
CA LEU A 158 7.15 15.83 -26.95
C LEU A 158 8.11 15.30 -25.89
N MET A 159 8.54 14.04 -25.99
CA MET A 159 9.46 13.44 -25.03
C MET A 159 10.81 14.17 -25.00
N THR A 160 11.40 14.27 -23.81
CA THR A 160 12.78 14.68 -23.66
C THR A 160 13.69 13.51 -24.10
N ARG A 161 14.51 13.75 -25.12
CA ARG A 161 15.44 12.76 -25.65
C ARG A 161 16.71 12.71 -24.80
N ARG A 162 17.28 11.52 -24.67
CA ARG A 162 18.60 11.36 -24.08
C ARG A 162 19.64 11.78 -25.13
N HIS A 163 20.49 12.76 -24.81
CA HIS A 163 21.73 13.00 -25.54
C HIS A 163 22.74 11.89 -25.22
#